data_AF-A0A949R1J2-F1
#
_entry.id   AF-A0A949R1J2-F1
#
_cell.length_a   1.000
_cell.length_b   1.000
_cell.length_c   1.000
_cell.angle_alpha   90.00
_cell.angle_beta   90.00
_cell.angle_gamma   90.00
#
_symmetry.space_group_name_H-M   'P 1'
#
loop_
_entity.id
_entity.type
_entity.pdbx_description
1 polymer ?
#
loop_
_entity_poly.entity_id
_entity_poly.type
_entity_poly.pdbx_seq_one_letter_code
_entity_poly.pdbx_strand_id
1 'polypeptide(L)'
;MQSNPVPAVGQKSNRNMILYIALGVLLFCCCISVAVGGYYAYKAYVAAQQVVEDVQNFDIPTDVPFNPLDPNATPVPGFDTTGDAPSGGLADKNTRLMAWAAVQLVGMMSGCEMPTVEGTAITVTQQPDANGVWREEWNVNCGNGTFKTFPLVFTPQDGFVNVEVEFQP
;
A
#
# COMPACT_ATOMS: atom_id res chain seq x y z
N MET A 1 -42.35 50.01 -37.08
CA MET A 1 -41.08 50.55 -37.63
C MET A 1 -39.96 49.68 -37.07
N GLN A 2 -39.32 48.91 -37.92
CA GLN A 2 -38.37 47.86 -37.55
C GLN A 2 -36.95 48.44 -37.72
N SER A 3 -36.25 48.71 -36.63
CA SER A 3 -34.87 49.19 -36.68
C SER A 3 -33.93 47.99 -36.76
N ASN A 4 -33.44 47.69 -37.96
CA ASN A 4 -32.25 46.85 -38.12
C ASN A 4 -31.04 47.62 -37.57
N PRO A 5 -30.14 47.00 -36.79
CA PRO A 5 -28.90 47.64 -36.40
C PRO A 5 -27.98 47.72 -37.63
N VAL A 6 -27.52 48.93 -37.94
CA VAL A 6 -26.46 49.19 -38.92
C VAL A 6 -25.17 48.53 -38.40
N PRO A 7 -24.47 47.69 -39.18
CA PRO A 7 -23.18 47.17 -38.76
C PRO A 7 -22.19 48.33 -38.66
N ALA A 8 -21.56 48.49 -37.49
CA ALA A 8 -20.50 49.46 -37.28
C ALA A 8 -19.33 49.15 -38.22
N VAL A 9 -19.08 50.06 -39.17
CA VAL A 9 -17.90 50.06 -40.02
C VAL A 9 -16.68 50.38 -39.16
N GLY A 10 -15.67 49.50 -39.19
CA GLY A 10 -14.33 49.86 -38.72
C GLY A 10 -13.68 48.96 -37.66
N GLN A 11 -14.13 47.71 -37.44
CA GLN A 11 -13.32 46.79 -36.64
C GLN A 11 -12.13 46.31 -37.48
N LYS A 12 -10.99 46.99 -37.37
CA LYS A 12 -9.70 46.49 -37.86
C LYS A 12 -9.55 45.06 -37.32
N SER A 13 -9.55 44.08 -38.22
CA SER A 13 -9.58 42.67 -37.88
C SER A 13 -8.25 42.27 -37.23
N ASN A 14 -8.14 42.53 -35.93
CA ASN A 14 -7.09 42.03 -35.07
C ASN A 14 -7.36 40.55 -34.71
N ARG A 15 -8.28 39.88 -35.43
CA ARG A 15 -8.68 38.49 -35.22
C ARG A 15 -7.48 37.56 -35.25
N ASN A 16 -6.53 37.82 -36.15
CA ASN A 16 -5.29 37.04 -36.22
C ASN A 16 -4.40 37.29 -34.99
N MET A 17 -4.28 38.53 -34.51
CA MET A 17 -3.52 38.86 -33.29
C MET A 17 -4.14 38.22 -32.03
N ILE A 18 -5.47 38.24 -31.91
CA ILE A 18 -6.20 37.60 -30.79
C ILE A 18 -6.04 36.07 -30.85
N LEU A 19 -6.09 35.47 -32.04
CA LEU A 19 -5.83 34.04 -32.24
C LEU A 19 -4.40 33.65 -31.84
N TYR A 20 -3.38 34.46 -32.19
CA TYR A 20 -2.00 34.19 -31.79
C TYR A 20 -1.79 34.30 -30.27
N ILE A 21 -2.40 35.29 -29.61
CA ILE A 21 -2.32 35.44 -28.16
C ILE A 21 -3.04 34.27 -27.46
N ALA A 22 -4.23 33.88 -27.94
CA ALA A 22 -4.97 32.76 -27.38
C ALA A 22 -4.19 31.43 -27.52
N LEU A 23 -3.59 31.17 -28.68
CA LEU A 23 -2.71 30.02 -28.90
C LEU A 23 -1.48 30.06 -27.99
N GLY A 24 -0.84 31.22 -27.84
CA GLY A 24 0.32 31.40 -26.96
C GLY A 24 0.00 31.12 -25.49
N VAL A 25 -1.12 31.63 -24.99
CA VAL A 25 -1.57 31.38 -23.60
C VAL A 25 -1.93 29.90 -23.40
N LEU A 26 -2.58 29.27 -24.37
CA LEU A 26 -2.98 27.87 -24.28
C LEU A 26 -1.77 26.93 -24.30
N LEU A 27 -0.77 27.23 -25.13
CA LEU A 27 0.50 26.49 -25.17
C LEU A 27 1.28 26.70 -23.87
N PHE A 28 1.34 27.93 -23.35
CA PHE A 28 2.00 28.23 -22.09
C PHE A 28 1.35 27.53 -20.90
N CYS A 29 0.01 27.49 -20.85
CA CYS A 29 -0.74 26.78 -19.82
C CYS A 29 -0.52 25.26 -19.87
N CYS A 30 -0.44 24.68 -21.07
CA CYS A 30 -0.10 23.27 -21.28
C CYS A 30 1.34 22.94 -20.85
N CYS A 31 2.31 23.82 -21.15
CA CYS A 31 3.69 23.62 -20.71
C CYS A 31 3.83 23.69 -19.18
N ILE A 32 3.09 24.58 -18.51
CA ILE A 32 3.12 24.69 -17.05
C ILE A 32 2.50 23.44 -16.40
N SER A 33 1.37 22.95 -16.90
CA SER A 33 0.74 21.75 -16.32
C SER A 33 1.61 20.49 -16.48
N VAL A 34 2.29 20.34 -17.61
CA VAL A 34 3.26 19.25 -17.83
C VAL A 34 4.49 19.39 -16.93
N ALA A 35 5.01 20.61 -16.75
CA ALA A 35 6.15 20.85 -15.86
C ALA A 35 5.80 20.56 -14.39
N VAL A 36 4.62 20.98 -13.93
CA VAL A 36 4.12 20.74 -12.58
C VAL A 36 3.82 19.25 -12.37
N GLY A 37 3.13 18.60 -13.32
CA GLY A 37 2.87 17.16 -13.26
C GLY A 37 4.14 16.32 -13.29
N GLY A 38 5.11 16.69 -14.13
CA GLY A 38 6.43 16.06 -14.17
C GLY A 38 7.21 16.25 -12.87
N TYR A 39 7.13 17.42 -12.23
CA TYR A 39 7.78 17.67 -10.94
C TYR A 39 7.20 16.81 -9.81
N TYR A 40 5.87 16.69 -9.72
CA TYR A 40 5.23 15.82 -8.71
C TYR A 40 5.46 14.33 -9.00
N ALA A 41 5.41 13.91 -10.26
CA ALA A 41 5.73 12.54 -10.65
C ALA A 41 7.20 12.19 -10.36
N TYR A 42 8.13 13.13 -10.60
CA TYR A 42 9.54 12.97 -10.28
C TYR A 42 9.77 12.85 -8.76
N LYS A 43 9.07 13.67 -7.94
CA LYS A 43 9.12 13.51 -6.48
C LYS A 43 8.62 12.15 -6.01
N ALA A 44 7.52 11.66 -6.56
CA ALA A 44 7.00 10.34 -6.25
C ALA A 44 7.97 9.23 -6.69
N TYR A 45 8.59 9.37 -7.85
CA TYR A 45 9.61 8.44 -8.34
C TYR A 45 10.86 8.41 -7.46
N VAL A 46 11.40 9.57 -7.07
CA VAL A 46 12.57 9.65 -6.19
C VAL A 46 12.24 9.13 -4.79
N ALA A 47 11.05 9.42 -4.24
CA ALA A 47 10.61 8.84 -2.97
C ALA A 47 10.49 7.31 -3.05
N ALA A 48 9.98 6.77 -4.16
CA ALA A 48 9.94 5.34 -4.38
C ALA A 48 11.35 4.72 -4.48
N GLN A 49 12.30 5.41 -5.13
CA GLN A 49 13.70 4.96 -5.16
C GLN A 49 14.36 4.99 -3.78
N GLN A 50 14.09 6.00 -2.96
CA GLN A 50 14.60 6.05 -1.58
C GLN A 50 14.08 4.89 -0.73
N VAL A 51 12.80 4.53 -0.87
CA VAL A 51 12.25 3.33 -0.19
C VAL A 51 12.92 2.05 -0.68
N VAL A 52 13.21 1.93 -1.98
CA VAL A 52 13.95 0.77 -2.51
C VAL A 52 15.39 0.73 -2.00
N GLU A 53 16.09 1.87 -1.96
CA GLU A 53 17.44 1.97 -1.42
C GLU A 53 17.48 1.70 0.09
N ASP A 54 16.50 2.15 0.86
CA ASP A 54 16.38 1.88 2.30
C ASP A 54 16.10 0.39 2.56
N VAL A 55 15.32 -0.28 1.70
CA VAL A 55 15.13 -1.73 1.76
C VAL A 55 16.40 -2.49 1.37
N GLN A 56 17.21 -1.96 0.45
CA GLN A 56 18.47 -2.56 0.03
C GLN A 56 19.63 -2.30 1.01
N ASN A 57 19.61 -1.19 1.74
CA ASN A 57 20.60 -0.80 2.75
C ASN A 57 20.19 -1.19 4.18
N PHE A 58 19.09 -1.94 4.32
CA PHE A 58 18.85 -2.63 5.58
C PHE A 58 19.99 -3.62 5.79
N ASP A 59 20.86 -3.33 6.77
CA ASP A 59 21.83 -4.30 7.29
C ASP A 59 21.00 -5.42 7.93
N ILE A 60 20.60 -6.39 7.10
CA ILE A 60 20.08 -7.67 7.58
C ILE A 60 21.24 -8.27 8.36
N PRO A 61 21.12 -8.51 9.68
CA PRO A 61 22.19 -9.13 10.44
C PRO A 61 22.64 -10.38 9.70
N THR A 62 23.89 -10.46 9.24
CA THR A 62 24.38 -11.65 8.52
C THR A 62 24.48 -12.87 9.43
N ASP A 63 24.20 -12.70 10.73
CA ASP A 63 24.03 -13.74 11.74
C ASP A 63 22.57 -14.23 11.90
N VAL A 64 21.59 -13.73 11.12
CA VAL A 64 20.35 -14.52 10.95
C VAL A 64 20.63 -15.65 9.96
N PRO A 65 20.30 -16.91 10.29
CA PRO A 65 20.65 -18.10 9.49
C PRO A 65 19.90 -18.20 8.16
N PHE A 66 19.26 -17.13 7.71
CA PHE A 66 18.35 -17.09 6.57
C PHE A 66 18.87 -16.11 5.52
N ASN A 67 19.37 -16.67 4.41
CA ASN A 67 19.67 -15.93 3.19
C ASN A 67 18.61 -16.26 2.12
N PRO A 68 17.64 -15.37 1.85
CA PRO A 68 16.57 -15.61 0.87
C PRO A 68 17.06 -15.73 -0.59
N LEU A 69 18.32 -15.41 -0.86
CA LEU A 69 18.94 -15.54 -2.18
C LEU A 69 19.82 -16.78 -2.32
N ASP A 70 19.98 -17.57 -1.25
CA ASP A 70 20.72 -18.83 -1.31
C ASP A 70 19.80 -19.97 -1.80
N PRO A 71 20.01 -20.51 -3.01
CA PRO A 71 19.23 -21.63 -3.53
C PRO A 71 19.43 -22.94 -2.74
N ASN A 72 20.42 -22.98 -1.83
CA ASN A 72 20.66 -24.08 -0.91
C ASN A 72 20.24 -23.76 0.53
N ALA A 73 19.58 -22.62 0.76
CA ALA A 73 19.05 -22.29 2.08
C ALA A 73 18.14 -23.42 2.55
N THR A 74 18.37 -23.89 3.78
CA THR A 74 17.47 -24.83 4.41
C THR A 74 16.12 -24.12 4.54
N PRO A 75 15.00 -24.68 4.06
CA PRO A 75 13.68 -24.08 4.29
C PRO A 75 13.55 -23.81 5.78
N VAL A 76 13.17 -22.59 6.17
CA VAL A 76 12.92 -22.26 7.58
C VAL A 76 11.88 -23.26 8.07
N PRO A 77 12.23 -24.20 8.97
CA PRO A 77 11.29 -25.21 9.40
C PRO A 77 10.12 -24.49 10.08
N GLY A 78 8.91 -24.69 9.56
CA GLY A 78 7.68 -24.19 10.18
C GLY A 78 7.10 -22.89 9.64
N PHE A 79 7.77 -22.17 8.72
CA PHE A 79 7.15 -21.04 8.05
C PHE A 79 6.34 -21.52 6.85
N ASP A 80 5.05 -21.28 6.87
CA ASP A 80 4.15 -21.49 5.75
C ASP A 80 4.44 -20.48 4.63
N THR A 81 5.08 -20.98 3.57
CA THR A 81 5.43 -20.24 2.35
C THR A 81 4.51 -20.56 1.18
N THR A 82 3.39 -21.26 1.41
CA THR A 82 2.45 -21.66 0.34
C THR A 82 1.80 -20.47 -0.37
N GLY A 83 1.87 -19.27 0.22
CA GLY A 83 1.22 -18.07 -0.30
C GLY A 83 -0.26 -18.01 0.05
N ASP A 84 -0.72 -18.89 0.94
CA ASP A 84 -2.05 -18.86 1.50
C ASP A 84 -2.07 -18.15 2.86
N ALA A 85 -3.25 -17.68 3.24
CA ALA A 85 -3.51 -17.04 4.51
C ALA A 85 -4.86 -17.53 5.04
N PRO A 86 -5.07 -17.55 6.38
CA PRO A 86 -6.34 -17.94 6.98
C PRO A 86 -7.48 -17.13 6.37
N SER A 87 -8.62 -17.77 6.09
CA SER A 87 -9.76 -17.09 5.45
C SER A 87 -10.67 -16.40 6.48
N GLY A 88 -11.46 -15.44 6.02
CA GLY A 88 -12.32 -14.61 6.88
C GLY A 88 -11.73 -13.22 7.13
N GLY A 89 -12.14 -12.59 8.24
CA GLY A 89 -11.73 -11.23 8.58
C GLY A 89 -12.33 -10.15 7.66
N LEU A 90 -11.87 -8.93 7.84
CA LEU A 90 -12.23 -7.76 7.01
C LEU A 90 -11.14 -7.40 6.00
N ALA A 91 -9.90 -7.87 6.21
CA ALA A 91 -8.78 -7.62 5.32
C ALA A 91 -8.97 -8.29 3.94
N ASP A 92 -8.51 -7.62 2.88
CA ASP A 92 -8.39 -8.24 1.56
C ASP A 92 -7.29 -9.33 1.56
N LYS A 93 -7.23 -10.14 0.50
CA LYS A 93 -6.31 -11.28 0.41
C LYS A 93 -4.85 -10.89 0.61
N ASN A 94 -4.39 -9.76 0.05
CA ASN A 94 -2.99 -9.37 0.11
C ASN A 94 -2.64 -8.85 1.50
N THR A 95 -3.49 -8.00 2.08
CA THR A 95 -3.32 -7.52 3.46
C THR A 95 -3.31 -8.69 4.45
N ARG A 96 -4.17 -9.69 4.23
CA ARG A 96 -4.22 -10.90 5.05
C ARG A 96 -2.98 -11.79 4.90
N LEU A 97 -2.38 -11.85 3.72
CA LEU A 97 -1.13 -12.56 3.50
C LEU A 97 0.04 -11.89 4.26
N MET A 98 0.10 -10.57 4.23
CA MET A 98 1.10 -9.80 4.99
C MET A 98 0.89 -9.97 6.50
N ALA A 99 -0.36 -9.87 6.97
CA ALA A 99 -0.71 -10.13 8.36
C ALA A 99 -0.32 -11.55 8.78
N TRP A 100 -0.57 -12.55 7.94
CA TRP A 100 -0.19 -13.94 8.21
C TRP A 100 1.32 -14.09 8.37
N ALA A 101 2.13 -13.49 7.50
CA ALA A 101 3.58 -13.54 7.63
C ALA A 101 4.07 -12.99 8.99
N ALA A 102 3.48 -11.87 9.45
CA ALA A 102 3.79 -11.30 10.76
C ALA A 102 3.33 -12.21 11.92
N VAL A 103 2.12 -12.75 11.83
CA VAL A 103 1.53 -13.67 12.82
C VAL A 103 2.34 -14.96 12.94
N GLN A 104 2.86 -15.51 11.84
CA GLN A 104 3.72 -16.70 11.89
C GLN A 104 5.00 -16.43 12.69
N LEU A 105 5.65 -15.28 12.43
CA LEU A 105 6.89 -14.90 13.10
C LEU A 105 6.65 -14.68 14.60
N VAL A 106 5.60 -13.92 14.95
CA VAL A 106 5.18 -13.71 16.34
C VAL A 106 4.76 -15.02 17.02
N GLY A 107 4.04 -15.87 16.30
CA GLY A 107 3.62 -17.20 16.75
C GLY A 107 4.80 -18.06 17.16
N MET A 108 5.83 -18.15 16.31
CA MET A 108 7.06 -18.88 16.60
C MET A 108 7.80 -18.31 17.81
N MET A 109 7.95 -16.98 17.89
CA MET A 109 8.57 -16.31 19.06
C MET A 109 7.80 -16.58 20.35
N SER A 110 6.48 -16.74 20.27
CA SER A 110 5.63 -17.07 21.41
C SER A 110 5.61 -18.58 21.75
N GLY A 111 6.29 -19.43 20.99
CA GLY A 111 6.38 -20.87 21.22
C GLY A 111 5.37 -21.73 20.45
N CYS A 112 4.74 -21.23 19.38
CA CYS A 112 4.14 -22.13 18.38
C CYS A 112 5.26 -22.85 17.63
N GLU A 113 5.10 -24.16 17.41
CA GLU A 113 6.10 -24.97 16.71
C GLU A 113 6.06 -24.71 15.20
N MET A 114 4.87 -24.83 14.60
CA MET A 114 4.64 -24.58 13.18
C MET A 114 3.24 -23.98 12.99
N PRO A 115 3.09 -22.64 13.01
CA PRO A 115 1.83 -21.99 12.71
C PRO A 115 1.26 -22.43 11.36
N THR A 116 0.01 -22.90 11.31
CA THR A 116 -0.62 -23.39 10.06
C THR A 116 -1.83 -22.58 9.66
N VAL A 117 -2.04 -22.37 8.36
CA VAL A 117 -3.29 -21.78 7.84
C VAL A 117 -4.49 -22.67 8.18
N GLU A 118 -4.34 -23.99 8.03
CA GLU A 118 -5.39 -24.94 8.36
C GLU A 118 -5.71 -24.93 9.87
N GLY A 119 -6.99 -24.74 10.19
CA GLY A 119 -7.48 -24.64 11.56
C GLY A 119 -7.29 -23.25 12.19
N THR A 120 -6.57 -22.32 11.56
CA THR A 120 -6.49 -20.94 12.04
C THR A 120 -7.78 -20.18 11.73
N ALA A 121 -8.36 -19.56 12.75
CA ALA A 121 -9.63 -18.83 12.66
C ALA A 121 -9.44 -17.34 12.97
N ILE A 122 -10.16 -16.49 12.24
CA ILE A 122 -10.13 -15.03 12.42
C ILE A 122 -11.47 -14.58 13.01
N THR A 123 -11.41 -13.84 14.12
CA THR A 123 -12.56 -13.19 14.75
C THR A 123 -12.41 -11.68 14.65
N VAL A 124 -13.40 -10.98 14.11
CA VAL A 124 -13.41 -9.51 14.09
C VAL A 124 -13.86 -9.01 15.46
N THR A 125 -12.96 -8.35 16.20
CA THR A 125 -13.22 -7.85 17.55
C THR A 125 -13.68 -6.39 17.54
N GLN A 126 -13.31 -5.63 16.51
CA GLN A 126 -13.76 -4.26 16.30
C GLN A 126 -13.98 -4.01 14.80
N GLN A 127 -15.16 -3.50 14.44
CA GLN A 127 -15.42 -3.01 13.07
C GLN A 127 -14.62 -1.72 12.80
N PRO A 128 -14.37 -1.36 11.53
CA PRO A 128 -13.61 -0.17 11.18
C PRO A 128 -14.22 1.09 11.82
N ASP A 129 -13.39 1.88 12.49
CA ASP A 129 -13.79 3.14 13.09
C ASP A 129 -13.85 4.28 12.04
N ALA A 130 -14.03 5.53 12.51
CA ALA A 130 -14.09 6.70 11.63
C ALA A 130 -12.79 6.95 10.84
N ASN A 131 -11.66 6.41 11.29
CA ASN A 131 -10.36 6.47 10.61
C ASN A 131 -10.10 5.20 9.78
N GLY A 132 -11.05 4.27 9.73
CA GLY A 132 -10.92 2.99 9.06
C GLY A 132 -10.04 1.99 9.82
N VAL A 133 -9.72 2.23 11.10
CA VAL A 133 -8.94 1.30 11.93
C VAL A 133 -9.86 0.21 12.45
N TRP A 134 -9.45 -1.05 12.31
CA TRP A 134 -10.21 -2.20 12.82
C TRP A 134 -9.32 -3.17 13.58
N ARG A 135 -9.95 -4.06 14.35
CA ARG A 135 -9.25 -5.07 15.15
C ARG A 135 -9.80 -6.46 14.87
N GLU A 136 -8.87 -7.39 14.82
CA GLU A 136 -9.16 -8.81 14.69
C GLU A 136 -8.39 -9.58 15.75
N GLU A 137 -8.83 -10.80 15.98
CA GLU A 137 -8.19 -11.75 16.86
C GLU A 137 -8.03 -13.06 16.10
N TRP A 138 -6.79 -13.48 15.93
CA TRP A 138 -6.42 -14.64 15.13
C TRP A 138 -6.11 -15.79 16.07
N ASN A 139 -6.96 -16.81 16.08
CA ASN A 139 -6.75 -18.04 16.83
C ASN A 139 -5.95 -19.01 15.96
N VAL A 140 -4.62 -18.97 16.13
CA VAL A 140 -3.63 -19.65 15.30
C VAL A 140 -3.40 -21.07 15.78
N ASN A 141 -3.50 -22.02 14.85
CA ASN A 141 -3.08 -23.40 15.06
C ASN A 141 -1.56 -23.48 15.05
N CYS A 142 -0.93 -23.89 16.16
CA CYS A 142 0.52 -23.97 16.29
C CYS A 142 1.13 -25.25 15.66
N GLY A 143 0.35 -26.10 14.98
CA GLY A 143 0.83 -27.30 14.28
C GLY A 143 1.07 -28.53 15.17
N ASN A 144 0.94 -28.39 16.49
CA ASN A 144 1.09 -29.45 17.48
C ASN A 144 -0.23 -29.78 18.20
N GLY A 145 -1.36 -29.37 17.62
CA GLY A 145 -2.70 -29.54 18.21
C GLY A 145 -3.05 -28.50 19.29
N THR A 146 -2.17 -27.53 19.54
CA THR A 146 -2.46 -26.37 20.40
C THR A 146 -2.81 -25.14 19.58
N PHE A 147 -3.49 -24.21 20.23
CA PHE A 147 -3.89 -22.94 19.62
C PHE A 147 -3.40 -21.77 20.46
N LYS A 148 -3.03 -20.69 19.79
CA LYS A 148 -2.68 -19.41 20.42
C LYS A 148 -3.40 -18.27 19.74
N THR A 149 -3.81 -17.31 20.55
CA THR A 149 -4.63 -16.20 20.11
C THR A 149 -3.80 -14.94 20.03
N PHE A 150 -3.85 -14.26 18.88
CA PHE A 150 -3.09 -13.04 18.63
C PHE A 150 -4.03 -11.89 18.29
N PRO A 151 -4.03 -10.79 19.06
CA PRO A 151 -4.75 -9.58 18.70
C PRO A 151 -4.01 -8.85 17.57
N LEU A 152 -4.74 -8.43 16.55
CA LEU A 152 -4.23 -7.66 15.42
C LEU A 152 -4.94 -6.32 15.33
N VAL A 153 -4.17 -5.28 15.04
CA VAL A 153 -4.68 -3.93 14.73
C VAL A 153 -4.32 -3.60 13.30
N PHE A 154 -5.33 -3.23 12.53
CA PHE A 154 -5.16 -2.83 11.13
C PHE A 154 -5.40 -1.33 11.01
N THR A 155 -4.40 -0.62 10.50
CA THR A 155 -4.42 0.84 10.38
C THR A 155 -4.18 1.27 8.94
N PRO A 156 -5.19 1.84 8.25
CA PRO A 156 -4.98 2.43 6.93
C PRO A 156 -4.02 3.63 7.02
N GLN A 157 -2.98 3.64 6.20
CA GLN A 157 -1.99 4.71 6.14
C GLN A 157 -1.44 4.85 4.71
N ASP A 158 -1.51 6.06 4.15
CA ASP A 158 -0.92 6.41 2.84
C ASP A 158 -1.28 5.46 1.68
N GLY A 159 -2.50 4.91 1.69
CA GLY A 159 -2.99 3.98 0.67
C GLY A 159 -2.65 2.50 0.90
N PHE A 160 -1.97 2.18 2.00
CA PHE A 160 -1.69 0.82 2.46
C PHE A 160 -2.36 0.56 3.82
N VAL A 161 -2.36 -0.70 4.27
CA VAL A 161 -2.83 -1.07 5.61
C VAL A 161 -1.63 -1.58 6.40
N ASN A 162 -1.28 -0.87 7.47
CA ASN A 162 -0.31 -1.34 8.44
C ASN A 162 -0.97 -2.38 9.37
N VAL A 163 -0.22 -3.42 9.72
CA VAL A 163 -0.68 -4.53 10.58
C VAL A 163 0.22 -4.62 11.79
N GLU A 164 -0.35 -4.42 12.97
CA GLU A 164 0.34 -4.61 14.24
C GLU A 164 -0.19 -5.88 14.91
N VAL A 165 0.70 -6.79 15.27
CA VAL A 165 0.38 -8.00 16.03
C VAL A 165 0.78 -7.74 17.48
N GLU A 166 -0.19 -7.69 18.38
CA GLU A 166 0.08 -7.44 19.80
C GLU A 166 0.76 -8.67 20.42
N PHE A 167 2.01 -8.49 20.87
CA PHE A 167 2.75 -9.54 21.56
C PHE A 167 2.29 -9.60 23.03
N GLN A 168 1.60 -10.66 23.42
CA GLN A 168 1.34 -10.95 24.83
C GLN A 168 2.44 -11.91 25.35
N PRO A 169 3.32 -11.44 26.25
CA PRO A 169 4.42 -12.25 26.80
C PRO A 169 3.94 -13.38 27.71
#